data_AF-H4FDL4-F1
#
_entry.id   AF-H4FDL4-F1
#
_cell.length_a   1.000
_cell.length_b   1.000
_cell.length_c   1.000
_cell.angle_alpha   90.00
_cell.angle_beta   90.00
_cell.angle_gamma   90.00
#
_symmetry.space_group_name_H-M   'P 1'
#
loop_
_entity.id
_entity.type
_entity.pdbx_description
1 polymer ?
#
loop_
_entity_poly.entity_id
_entity_poly.type
_entity_poly.pdbx_seq_one_letter_code
_entity_poly.pdbx_strand_id
1 'polypeptide(L)'
;PLLTLGLPTSATAAVMLAGFQQYNIQPGPLLFTQHADLVWGLVASLFIANVMLLVLNLPLVGMWVKLLKIPLPWLYAGILVFASMGTIAANPSVTELLLLTGFGVAGFVMRRYDYPIAPAVVGLILGPLADSALRRSLQMSLGDPMILLQHPSSAIMIGIALVALVAPFIFRGLAKFRQDED
;
A
#
# COMPACT_ATOMS: atom_id res chain seq x y z
N PRO A 1 1.02 6.24 11.64
CA PRO A 1 -0.35 5.80 11.25
C PRO A 1 -0.53 4.29 11.33
N LEU A 2 0.38 3.48 10.79
CA LEU A 2 0.24 2.02 10.86
C LEU A 2 0.31 1.48 12.30
N LEU A 3 1.30 1.90 13.10
CA LEU A 3 1.46 1.38 14.47
C LEU A 3 0.35 1.86 15.40
N THR A 4 -0.16 3.07 15.17
CA THR A 4 -1.13 3.73 16.06
C THR A 4 -2.58 3.43 15.70
N LEU A 5 -2.91 3.33 14.40
CA LEU A 5 -4.27 3.13 13.91
C LEU A 5 -4.46 1.78 13.21
N GLY A 6 -3.41 1.00 12.99
CA GLY A 6 -3.49 -0.26 12.22
C GLY A 6 -3.81 -0.06 10.73
N LEU A 7 -3.76 1.18 10.22
CA LEU A 7 -4.12 1.51 8.84
C LEU A 7 -2.85 1.68 7.98
N PRO A 8 -2.65 0.85 6.95
CA PRO A 8 -1.52 0.99 6.05
C PRO A 8 -1.79 2.11 5.05
N THR A 9 -0.96 3.16 5.08
CA THR A 9 -1.04 4.32 4.19
C THR A 9 -0.06 4.22 3.00
N SER A 10 0.77 3.17 2.96
CA SER A 10 1.76 2.92 1.90
C SER A 10 1.93 1.42 1.66
N ALA A 11 2.51 1.04 0.53
CA ALA A 11 2.76 -0.37 0.20
C ALA A 11 3.71 -1.04 1.21
N THR A 12 4.76 -0.34 1.65
CA THR A 12 5.70 -0.84 2.67
C THR A 12 5.03 -1.04 4.03
N ALA A 13 4.13 -0.12 4.41
CA ALA A 13 3.32 -0.25 5.61
C ALA A 13 2.42 -1.49 5.52
N ALA A 14 1.75 -1.70 4.38
CA ALA A 14 0.88 -2.85 4.20
C ALA A 14 1.61 -4.20 4.33
N VAL A 15 2.84 -4.31 3.80
CA VAL A 15 3.70 -5.50 3.98
C VAL A 15 4.04 -5.71 5.46
N MET A 16 4.37 -4.66 6.21
CA MET A 16 4.59 -4.78 7.65
C MET A 16 3.34 -5.22 8.41
N LEU A 17 2.15 -4.73 8.04
CA LEU A 17 0.89 -5.16 8.65
C LEU A 17 0.65 -6.66 8.43
N ALA A 18 0.87 -7.16 7.21
CA ALA A 18 0.80 -8.58 6.91
C ALA A 18 1.79 -9.39 7.77
N GLY A 19 3.01 -8.89 7.96
CA GLY A 19 4.00 -9.48 8.86
C GLY A 19 3.54 -9.53 10.32
N PHE A 20 2.99 -8.44 10.86
CA PHE A 20 2.44 -8.44 12.22
C PHE A 20 1.27 -9.42 12.38
N GLN A 21 0.40 -9.52 11.39
CA GLN A 21 -0.69 -10.50 11.38
C GLN A 21 -0.17 -11.95 11.39
N GLN A 22 0.94 -12.23 10.69
CA GLN A 22 1.58 -13.55 10.71
C GLN A 22 2.04 -13.96 12.11
N TYR A 23 2.42 -13.00 12.96
CA TYR A 23 2.79 -13.23 14.36
C TYR A 23 1.61 -13.07 15.34
N ASN A 24 0.36 -12.95 14.86
CA ASN A 24 -0.84 -12.67 15.66
C ASN A 24 -0.75 -11.37 16.48
N ILE A 25 0.06 -10.41 16.04
CA ILE A 25 0.22 -9.11 16.68
C ILE A 25 -0.75 -8.13 16.01
N GLN A 26 -1.70 -7.60 16.77
CA GLN A 26 -2.71 -6.69 16.23
C GLN A 26 -2.25 -5.23 16.37
N PRO A 27 -1.95 -4.52 15.27
CA PRO A 27 -1.50 -3.14 15.33
C PRO A 27 -2.63 -2.20 15.78
N GLY A 28 -2.29 -1.20 16.59
CA GLY A 28 -3.24 -0.25 17.17
C GLY A 28 -2.77 0.30 18.52
N PRO A 29 -3.62 1.08 19.22
CA PRO A 29 -3.26 1.70 20.50
C PRO A 29 -2.89 0.67 21.58
N LEU A 30 -3.52 -0.52 21.53
CA LEU A 30 -3.26 -1.65 22.43
C LEU A 30 -1.86 -2.25 22.25
N LEU A 31 -1.23 -2.07 21.09
CA LEU A 31 0.15 -2.51 20.83
C LEU A 31 1.14 -1.81 21.77
N PHE A 32 0.90 -0.54 22.08
CA PHE A 32 1.76 0.27 22.95
C PHE A 32 1.66 -0.16 24.42
N THR A 33 0.56 -0.79 24.84
CA THR A 33 0.35 -1.26 26.21
C THR A 33 0.73 -2.72 26.40
N GLN A 34 0.42 -3.59 25.43
CA GLN A 34 0.68 -5.03 25.52
C GLN A 34 2.07 -5.44 25.03
N HIS A 35 2.67 -4.67 24.12
CA HIS A 35 3.93 -5.00 23.46
C HIS A 35 4.89 -3.80 23.40
N ALA A 36 5.00 -3.07 24.51
CA ALA A 36 5.80 -1.83 24.59
C ALA A 36 7.26 -2.04 24.15
N ASP A 37 7.90 -3.15 24.52
CA ASP A 37 9.28 -3.46 24.14
C ASP A 37 9.46 -3.61 22.63
N LEU A 38 8.50 -4.24 21.94
CA LEU A 38 8.50 -4.35 20.48
C LEU A 38 8.32 -2.99 19.82
N VAL A 39 7.44 -2.15 20.36
CA VAL A 39 7.22 -0.80 19.80
C VAL A 39 8.46 0.06 19.96
N TRP A 40 9.05 0.12 21.15
CA TRP A 40 10.25 0.91 21.40
C TRP A 40 11.47 0.34 20.66
N GLY A 41 11.60 -0.99 20.55
CA GLY A 41 12.60 -1.63 19.71
C GLY A 41 12.44 -1.27 18.24
N LEU A 42 11.22 -1.26 17.71
CA LEU A 42 10.94 -0.86 16.34
C LEU A 42 11.27 0.62 16.11
N VAL A 43 10.85 1.51 17.02
CA VAL A 43 11.15 2.96 16.95
C VAL A 43 12.66 3.21 17.00
N ALA A 44 13.39 2.55 17.90
CA ALA A 44 14.85 2.63 17.98
C ALA A 44 15.50 2.10 16.69
N SER A 45 15.02 0.97 16.16
CA SER A 45 15.52 0.40 14.90
C SER A 45 15.26 1.33 13.72
N LEU A 46 14.14 2.06 13.71
CA LEU A 46 13.84 3.03 12.66
C LEU A 46 14.82 4.20 12.72
N PHE A 47 15.18 4.66 13.91
CA PHE A 47 16.17 5.72 14.07
C PHE A 47 17.56 5.25 13.61
N ILE A 48 18.00 4.08 14.06
CA ILE A 48 19.27 3.48 13.65
C ILE A 48 19.29 3.22 12.14
N ALA A 49 18.20 2.70 11.56
CA ALA A 49 18.08 2.45 10.13
C ALA A 49 18.15 3.75 9.31
N ASN A 50 17.56 4.85 9.78
CA ASN A 50 17.68 6.15 9.09
C ASN A 50 19.11 6.70 9.14
N VAL A 51 19.80 6.56 10.29
CA VAL A 51 21.22 6.94 10.41
C VAL A 51 22.08 6.08 9.49
N MET A 52 21.89 4.76 9.49
CA MET A 52 22.58 3.85 8.59
C MET A 52 22.26 4.12 7.12
N LEU A 53 21.02 4.47 6.81
CA LEU A 53 20.61 4.84 5.47
C LEU A 53 21.37 6.08 4.98
N LEU A 54 21.60 7.07 5.84
CA LEU A 54 22.45 8.24 5.55
C LEU A 54 23.91 7.82 5.32
N VAL A 55 24.48 7.02 6.24
CA VAL A 55 25.86 6.54 6.18
C VAL A 55 26.12 5.72 4.91
N LEU A 56 25.15 4.92 4.47
CA LEU A 56 25.25 4.14 3.24
C LEU A 56 24.92 4.99 2.01
N ASN A 57 23.90 5.85 2.02
CA ASN A 57 23.56 6.63 0.83
C ASN A 57 24.64 7.63 0.45
N LEU A 58 25.20 8.40 1.40
CA LEU A 58 26.21 9.44 1.09
C LEU A 58 27.38 8.94 0.21
N PRO A 59 28.07 7.83 0.56
CA PRO A 59 29.14 7.30 -0.27
C PRO A 59 28.61 6.62 -1.55
N LEU A 60 27.44 5.97 -1.50
CA LEU A 60 26.88 5.27 -2.66
C LEU A 60 26.19 6.19 -3.69
N VAL A 61 25.92 7.47 -3.37
CA VAL A 61 25.31 8.44 -4.31
C VAL A 61 26.04 8.49 -5.65
N GLY A 62 27.37 8.41 -5.65
CA GLY A 62 28.16 8.38 -6.88
C GLY A 62 27.84 7.18 -7.79
N MET A 63 27.48 6.03 -7.21
CA MET A 63 27.05 4.86 -7.97
C MET A 63 25.60 5.00 -8.46
N TRP A 64 24.70 5.51 -7.61
CA TRP A 64 23.30 5.74 -7.98
C TRP A 64 23.16 6.70 -9.17
N VAL A 65 23.99 7.75 -9.22
CA VAL A 65 24.03 8.69 -10.36
C VAL A 65 24.52 8.01 -11.63
N LYS A 66 25.46 7.05 -11.54
CA LYS A 66 25.90 6.29 -12.72
C LYS A 66 24.81 5.34 -13.22
N LEU A 67 24.03 4.75 -12.31
CA LEU A 67 22.89 3.90 -12.67
C LEU A 67 21.84 4.66 -13.49
N LEU A 68 21.59 5.93 -13.17
CA LEU A 68 20.67 6.81 -13.91
C LEU A 68 21.13 7.13 -15.34
N LYS A 69 22.42 6.96 -15.65
CA LYS A 69 22.96 7.13 -17.01
C LYS A 69 22.73 5.90 -17.90
N ILE A 70 22.32 4.77 -17.32
CA ILE A 70 22.01 3.57 -18.08
C ILE A 70 20.71 3.81 -18.88
N PRO A 71 20.68 3.50 -20.18
CA PRO A 71 19.46 3.61 -20.98
C PRO A 71 18.30 2.84 -20.35
N LEU A 72 17.14 3.50 -20.22
CA LEU A 72 15.94 2.99 -19.53
C LEU A 72 15.52 1.56 -19.95
N PRO A 73 15.59 1.14 -21.23
CA PRO A 73 15.21 -0.22 -21.62
C PRO A 73 16.00 -1.31 -20.90
N TRP A 74 17.31 -1.09 -20.67
CA TRP A 74 18.17 -2.05 -19.99
C TRP A 74 17.89 -2.11 -18.49
N LEU A 75 17.56 -0.97 -17.89
CA LEU A 75 17.16 -0.90 -16.50
C LEU A 75 15.86 -1.70 -16.26
N TYR A 76 14.86 -1.53 -17.13
CA TYR A 76 13.60 -2.27 -17.02
C TYR A 76 13.78 -3.76 -17.25
N ALA A 77 14.61 -4.16 -18.23
CA ALA A 77 14.95 -5.57 -18.43
C ALA A 77 15.60 -6.18 -17.18
N GLY A 78 16.55 -5.48 -16.56
CA GLY A 78 17.18 -5.92 -15.31
C GLY A 78 16.17 -6.08 -14.17
N ILE A 79 15.31 -5.09 -13.97
CA ILE A 79 14.24 -5.14 -12.95
C ILE A 79 13.33 -6.36 -13.19
N LEU A 80 12.95 -6.62 -14.45
CA LEU A 80 12.07 -7.74 -14.80
C LEU A 80 12.73 -9.09 -14.51
N VAL A 81 14.02 -9.23 -14.80
CA VAL A 81 14.80 -10.44 -14.51
C VAL A 81 14.90 -10.66 -13.00
N PHE A 82 15.26 -9.63 -12.23
CA PHE A 82 15.34 -9.74 -10.78
C PHE A 82 13.98 -10.02 -10.13
N ALA A 83 12.90 -9.40 -10.63
CA ALA A 83 11.55 -9.67 -10.16
C ALA A 83 11.15 -11.13 -10.42
N SER A 84 11.38 -11.62 -11.64
CA SER A 84 11.07 -13.01 -12.02
C SER A 84 11.88 -14.02 -11.22
N MET A 85 13.18 -13.76 -11.06
CA MET A 85 14.07 -14.60 -10.24
C MET A 85 13.66 -14.57 -8.77
N GLY A 86 13.26 -13.41 -8.24
CA GLY A 86 12.77 -13.26 -6.87
C GLY A 86 11.50 -14.07 -6.61
N THR A 87 10.54 -14.06 -7.56
CA THR A 87 9.32 -14.88 -7.44
C THR A 87 9.65 -16.37 -7.43
N ILE A 88 10.50 -16.83 -8.37
CA ILE A 88 10.91 -18.23 -8.45
C ILE A 88 11.68 -18.67 -7.19
N ALA A 89 12.51 -17.77 -6.64
CA ALA A 89 13.28 -18.03 -5.42
C ALA A 89 12.40 -18.10 -4.16
N ALA A 90 11.32 -17.31 -4.09
CA ALA A 90 10.37 -17.34 -2.98
C ALA A 90 9.50 -18.59 -3.03
N ASN A 91 8.87 -18.86 -4.18
CA ASN A 91 8.12 -20.09 -4.42
C ASN A 91 8.26 -20.49 -5.90
N PRO A 92 8.78 -21.69 -6.21
CA PRO A 92 8.88 -22.17 -7.59
C PRO A 92 7.50 -22.60 -8.11
N SER A 93 6.65 -21.63 -8.41
CA SER A 93 5.28 -21.82 -8.91
C SER A 93 5.07 -21.09 -10.24
N VAL A 94 4.63 -21.84 -11.26
CA VAL A 94 4.30 -21.27 -12.58
C VAL A 94 3.14 -20.27 -12.47
N THR A 95 2.21 -20.49 -11.54
CA THR A 95 1.06 -19.59 -11.30
C THR A 95 1.52 -18.23 -10.78
N GLU A 96 2.50 -18.19 -9.87
CA GLU A 96 3.03 -16.94 -9.34
C GLU A 96 3.80 -16.16 -10.42
N LEU A 97 4.54 -16.85 -11.28
CA LEU A 97 5.21 -16.23 -12.42
C LEU A 97 4.21 -15.67 -13.45
N LEU A 98 3.11 -16.38 -13.69
CA LEU A 98 2.03 -15.91 -14.57
C LEU A 98 1.34 -14.67 -13.97
N LEU A 99 1.07 -14.69 -12.66
CA LEU A 99 0.53 -13.54 -11.93
C LEU A 99 1.48 -12.34 -11.97
N LEU A 100 2.78 -12.53 -11.73
CA LEU A 100 3.79 -11.48 -11.85
C LEU A 100 3.76 -10.84 -13.23
N THR A 101 3.71 -11.66 -14.29
CA THR A 101 3.67 -11.17 -15.66
C THR A 101 2.35 -10.44 -15.95
N GLY A 102 1.22 -10.99 -15.51
CA GLY A 102 -0.09 -10.35 -15.65
C GLY A 102 -0.19 -9.00 -14.95
N PHE A 103 0.26 -8.91 -13.69
CA PHE A 103 0.32 -7.64 -12.95
C PHE A 103 1.36 -6.69 -13.53
N GLY A 104 2.47 -7.18 -14.08
CA GLY A 104 3.46 -6.38 -14.80
C GLY A 104 2.87 -5.71 -16.04
N VAL A 105 2.10 -6.46 -16.85
CA VAL A 105 1.37 -5.92 -18.01
C VAL A 105 0.30 -4.94 -17.56
N ALA A 106 -0.48 -5.25 -16.51
CA ALA A 106 -1.48 -4.33 -15.97
C ALA A 106 -0.85 -3.01 -15.49
N GLY A 107 0.30 -3.09 -14.79
CA GLY A 107 1.06 -1.91 -14.37
C GLY A 107 1.61 -1.10 -15.54
N PHE A 108 2.05 -1.75 -16.63
CA PHE A 108 2.45 -1.08 -17.86
C PHE A 108 1.29 -0.33 -18.51
N VAL A 109 0.11 -0.95 -18.58
CA VAL A 109 -1.11 -0.31 -19.09
C VAL A 109 -1.51 0.87 -18.21
N MET A 110 -1.50 0.73 -16.89
CA MET A 110 -1.78 1.82 -15.96
C MET A 110 -0.84 3.00 -16.17
N ARG A 111 0.46 2.73 -16.37
CA ARG A 111 1.46 3.77 -16.65
C ARG A 111 1.22 4.45 -18.00
N ARG A 112 0.72 3.72 -19.00
CA ARG A 112 0.43 4.26 -20.34
C ARG A 112 -0.73 5.27 -20.35
N TYR A 113 -1.64 5.15 -19.38
CA TYR A 113 -2.80 6.01 -19.17
C TYR A 113 -2.64 6.98 -17.98
N ASP A 114 -1.42 7.17 -17.47
CA ASP A 114 -1.12 8.05 -16.32
C ASP A 114 -1.93 7.75 -15.05
N TYR A 115 -2.37 6.50 -14.88
CA TYR A 115 -2.99 6.07 -13.62
C TYR A 115 -1.93 5.94 -12.52
N PRO A 116 -2.20 6.46 -11.31
CA PRO A 116 -1.26 6.38 -10.21
C PRO A 116 -1.21 4.93 -9.70
N ILE A 117 -0.12 4.23 -10.01
CA ILE A 117 0.09 2.80 -9.66
C ILE A 117 0.10 2.60 -8.13
N ALA A 118 0.69 3.54 -7.38
CA ALA A 118 0.82 3.42 -5.93
C ALA A 118 -0.55 3.32 -5.20
N PRO A 119 -1.53 4.21 -5.44
CA PRO A 119 -2.89 4.04 -4.94
C PRO A 119 -3.57 2.74 -5.35
N ALA A 120 -3.36 2.27 -6.59
CA ALA A 120 -3.94 1.02 -7.07
C ALA A 120 -3.42 -0.20 -6.29
N VAL A 121 -2.11 -0.25 -6.04
CA VAL A 121 -1.48 -1.31 -5.23
C VAL A 121 -1.97 -1.25 -3.77
N VAL A 122 -2.06 -0.06 -3.19
CA VAL A 122 -2.59 0.12 -1.83
C VAL A 122 -4.05 -0.35 -1.75
N GLY A 123 -4.87 -0.01 -2.74
CA GLY A 123 -6.25 -0.49 -2.85
C GLY A 123 -6.35 -2.01 -2.96
N LEU A 124 -5.46 -2.63 -3.76
CA LEU A 124 -5.41 -4.09 -3.89
C LEU A 124 -5.09 -4.79 -2.56
N ILE A 125 -4.19 -4.22 -1.74
CA ILE A 125 -3.85 -4.80 -0.44
C ILE A 125 -4.95 -4.53 0.60
N LEU A 126 -5.56 -3.35 0.56
CA LEU A 126 -6.65 -2.95 1.46
C LEU A 126 -7.98 -3.65 1.15
N GLY A 127 -8.24 -4.02 -0.10
CA GLY A 127 -9.49 -4.63 -0.55
C GLY A 127 -9.87 -5.89 0.25
N PRO A 128 -8.99 -6.90 0.37
CA PRO A 128 -9.25 -8.09 1.19
C PRO A 128 -9.48 -7.76 2.67
N LEU A 129 -8.76 -6.77 3.23
CA LEU A 129 -8.96 -6.32 4.60
C LEU A 129 -10.36 -5.71 4.78
N ALA A 130 -10.79 -4.88 3.84
CA ALA A 130 -12.14 -4.30 3.81
C ALA A 130 -13.23 -5.38 3.65
N ASP A 131 -13.04 -6.35 2.74
CA ASP A 131 -13.98 -7.46 2.55
C ASP A 131 -14.10 -8.32 3.82
N SER A 132 -12.99 -8.62 4.48
CA SER A 132 -13.00 -9.36 5.74
C SER A 132 -13.73 -8.62 6.87
N ALA A 133 -13.56 -7.29 6.94
CA ALA A 133 -14.25 -6.44 7.91
C ALA A 133 -15.76 -6.37 7.63
N LEU A 134 -16.14 -6.26 6.34
CA LEU A 134 -17.53 -6.28 5.89
C LEU A 134 -18.20 -7.64 6.17
N ARG A 135 -17.53 -8.75 5.87
CA ARG A 135 -18.05 -10.09 6.19
C ARG A 135 -18.26 -10.27 7.69
N ARG A 136 -17.31 -9.78 8.49
CA ARG A 136 -17.40 -9.86 9.96
C ARG A 136 -18.58 -9.05 10.49
N SER A 137 -18.81 -7.83 9.98
CA SER A 137 -19.96 -7.02 10.40
C SER A 137 -21.30 -7.63 9.98
N LEU A 138 -21.40 -8.18 8.77
CA LEU A 138 -22.60 -8.88 8.31
C LEU A 138 -22.88 -10.15 9.10
N GLN A 139 -21.85 -10.91 9.48
CA GLN A 139 -21.99 -12.08 10.36
C GLN A 139 -22.52 -11.69 11.75
N MET A 140 -22.02 -10.60 12.32
CA MET A 140 -22.53 -10.06 13.59
C MET A 140 -23.99 -9.60 13.48
N SER A 141 -24.43 -9.16 12.30
CA SER A 141 -25.80 -8.73 12.02
C SER A 141 -26.74 -9.82 11.51
N LEU A 142 -26.32 -11.10 11.55
CA LEU A 142 -27.09 -12.22 10.99
C LEU A 142 -27.46 -12.03 9.51
N GLY A 143 -26.63 -11.31 8.75
CA GLY A 143 -26.81 -11.07 7.31
C GLY A 143 -27.62 -9.84 6.92
N ASP A 144 -28.04 -8.99 7.87
CA ASP A 144 -28.74 -7.74 7.53
C ASP A 144 -27.74 -6.63 7.13
N PRO A 145 -27.71 -6.19 5.84
CA PRO A 145 -26.83 -5.11 5.39
C PRO A 145 -27.23 -3.74 5.95
N MET A 146 -28.42 -3.61 6.53
CA MET A 146 -28.90 -2.35 7.11
C MET A 146 -28.08 -1.92 8.34
N ILE A 147 -27.32 -2.83 8.96
CA ILE A 147 -26.43 -2.51 10.09
C ILE A 147 -25.39 -1.43 9.78
N LEU A 148 -24.99 -1.32 8.50
CA LEU A 148 -24.04 -0.31 8.03
C LEU A 148 -24.62 1.11 8.08
N LEU A 149 -25.95 1.23 7.98
CA LEU A 149 -26.67 2.51 8.04
C LEU A 149 -27.30 2.77 9.42
N GLN A 150 -27.59 1.71 10.18
CA GLN A 150 -28.17 1.82 11.51
C GLN A 150 -27.15 2.30 12.56
N HIS A 151 -25.87 1.93 12.42
CA HIS A 151 -24.83 2.46 13.30
C HIS A 151 -24.41 3.88 12.86
N PRO A 152 -24.63 4.92 13.68
CA PRO A 152 -24.36 6.31 13.30
C PRO A 152 -22.89 6.55 12.94
N SER A 153 -21.95 5.87 13.62
CA SER A 153 -20.52 5.94 13.29
C SER A 153 -20.17 5.31 11.94
N SER A 154 -20.80 4.19 11.58
CA SER A 154 -20.60 3.52 10.29
C SER A 154 -21.20 4.35 9.15
N ALA A 155 -22.40 4.89 9.35
CA ALA A 155 -23.07 5.76 8.38
C ALA A 155 -22.25 7.03 8.10
N ILE A 156 -21.69 7.66 9.14
CA ILE A 156 -20.81 8.84 8.99
C ILE A 156 -19.55 8.48 8.20
N MET A 157 -18.89 7.36 8.52
CA MET A 157 -17.67 6.92 7.82
C MET A 157 -17.94 6.59 6.35
N ILE A 158 -19.05 5.91 6.05
CA ILE A 158 -19.47 5.61 4.67
C ILE A 158 -19.82 6.91 3.92
N GLY A 159 -20.50 7.85 4.59
CA GLY A 159 -20.79 9.17 4.04
C GLY A 159 -19.52 9.95 3.70
N ILE A 160 -18.54 9.99 4.60
CA ILE A 160 -17.23 10.61 4.35
C ILE A 160 -16.50 9.90 3.20
N ALA A 161 -16.53 8.58 3.15
CA ALA A 161 -15.91 7.80 2.07
C ALA A 161 -16.56 8.10 0.71
N LEU A 162 -17.89 8.20 0.65
CA LEU A 162 -18.63 8.60 -0.55
C LEU A 162 -18.28 10.02 -0.98
N VAL A 163 -18.24 10.97 -0.04
CA VAL A 163 -17.84 12.35 -0.32
C VAL A 163 -16.40 12.39 -0.82
N ALA A 164 -15.47 11.70 -0.18
CA ALA A 164 -14.06 11.65 -0.60
C ALA A 164 -13.87 10.97 -1.97
N LEU A 165 -14.73 10.00 -2.30
CA LEU A 165 -14.72 9.34 -3.61
C LEU A 165 -15.28 10.27 -4.70
N VAL A 166 -16.41 10.93 -4.44
CA VAL A 166 -17.17 11.71 -5.42
C VAL A 166 -16.64 13.15 -5.57
N ALA A 167 -16.13 13.76 -4.50
CA ALA A 167 -15.54 15.10 -4.51
C ALA A 167 -14.49 15.28 -5.61
N PRO A 168 -13.47 14.41 -5.78
CA PRO A 168 -12.50 14.59 -6.85
C PRO A 168 -13.10 14.44 -8.26
N PHE A 169 -14.22 13.73 -8.47
CA PHE A 169 -14.88 13.69 -9.79
C PHE A 169 -15.68 14.97 -10.06
N ILE A 170 -16.37 15.52 -9.06
CA ILE A 170 -17.10 16.79 -9.17
C ILE A 170 -16.12 17.96 -9.34
N PHE A 171 -15.04 18.01 -8.53
CA PHE A 171 -14.03 19.07 -8.59
C PHE A 171 -13.06 18.93 -9.77
N ARG A 172 -12.76 17.72 -10.29
CA ARG A 172 -12.03 17.57 -11.56
C ARG A 172 -12.87 17.94 -12.78
N GLY A 173 -14.19 17.78 -12.70
CA GLY A 173 -15.12 18.35 -13.68
C GLY A 173 -15.00 19.88 -13.78
N LEU A 174 -14.71 20.55 -12.65
CA LEU A 174 -14.45 22.00 -12.58
C LEU A 174 -13.00 22.38 -12.91
N ALA A 175 -12.01 21.55 -12.58
CA ALA A 175 -10.60 21.83 -12.86
C ALA A 175 -10.25 21.77 -14.36
N LYS A 176 -11.05 21.05 -15.17
CA LYS A 176 -10.93 21.08 -16.64
C LYS A 176 -11.42 22.40 -17.26
N PHE A 177 -12.11 23.24 -16.49
CA PHE A 177 -12.59 24.57 -16.92
C PHE A 177 -11.67 25.71 -16.46
N ARG A 178 -10.56 25.40 -15.76
CA ARG A 178 -9.64 26.42 -15.21
C ARG A 178 -8.20 26.31 -15.70
N GLN A 179 -7.98 25.57 -16.80
CA GLN A 179 -6.71 25.53 -17.53
C GLN A 179 -6.74 26.34 -18.85
N ASP A 180 -7.83 27.06 -19.13
CA ASP A 180 -7.96 27.94 -20.31
C ASP A 180 -7.84 29.44 -19.98
N GLU A 181 -7.45 29.81 -18.75
CA GLU A 181 -7.13 31.20 -18.41
C GLU A 181 -5.78 31.27 -17.66
N ASP A 182 -4.81 31.87 -18.36
CA ASP A 182 -3.42 32.22 -18.03
C ASP A 182 -2.30 31.24 -18.44
#